data_AF-A0A182V1S7-F1
#
_entry.id   AF-A0A182V1S7-F1
#
_cell.length_a   1.000
_cell.length_b   1.000
_cell.length_c   1.000
_cell.angle_alpha   90.00
_cell.angle_beta   90.00
_cell.angle_gamma   90.00
#
_symmetry.space_group_name_H-M   'P 1'
#
loop_
_entity.id
_entity.type
_entity.pdbx_description
1 polymer ?
#
loop_
_entity_poly.entity_id
_entity_poly.type
_entity_poly.pdbx_seq_one_letter_code
_entity_poly.pdbx_strand_id
1 'polypeptide(L)'
;MQRLNGNLNNEEVFQRARHLNIAQYQHIVYYEWLPNFLGRSFMLENQLVYQPRSLTNDYHAFTNPSVINSHTTAAFRFFHSSIQGTLKLYEESRISMSKIDINDHTILRFWSKLLIAMLIYFVV
;
A
#
# COMPACT_ATOMS: atom_id res chain seq x y z
N MET A 1 -6.34 22.19 -12.71
CA MET A 1 -6.14 23.20 -11.64
C MET A 1 -5.92 24.60 -12.20
N GLN A 2 -4.90 24.85 -13.03
CA GLN A 2 -4.70 26.16 -13.69
C GLN A 2 -5.92 26.64 -14.50
N ARG A 3 -6.55 25.75 -15.29
CA ARG A 3 -7.78 26.07 -16.03
C ARG A 3 -8.99 26.41 -15.14
N LEU A 4 -8.99 25.92 -13.89
CA LEU A 4 -10.08 26.12 -12.93
C LEU A 4 -9.83 27.34 -12.03
N ASN A 5 -8.57 27.70 -11.80
CA ASN A 5 -8.17 28.89 -11.08
C ASN A 5 -6.90 29.46 -11.74
N GLY A 6 -7.08 30.40 -12.66
CA GLY A 6 -6.01 30.99 -13.48
C GLY A 6 -5.04 31.87 -12.70
N ASN A 7 -5.35 32.19 -11.43
CA ASN A 7 -4.51 33.04 -10.59
C ASN A 7 -3.43 32.25 -9.84
N LEU A 8 -3.44 30.92 -9.92
CA LEU A 8 -2.44 30.09 -9.25
C LEU A 8 -1.13 30.08 -10.03
N ASN A 9 -0.04 30.34 -9.33
CA ASN A 9 1.30 30.15 -9.88
C ASN A 9 1.64 28.65 -9.99
N ASN A 10 2.73 28.32 -10.69
CA ASN A 10 3.14 26.93 -10.94
C ASN A 10 3.38 26.12 -9.65
N GLU A 11 3.95 26.75 -8.61
CA GLU A 11 4.22 26.10 -7.33
C GLU A 11 2.92 25.77 -6.60
N GLU A 12 1.97 26.70 -6.56
CA GLU A 12 0.66 26.48 -5.95
C GLU A 12 -0.11 25.34 -6.65
N VAL A 13 0.02 25.24 -7.96
CA VAL A 13 -0.59 24.15 -8.74
C VAL A 13 0.04 22.81 -8.38
N PHE A 14 1.38 22.76 -8.32
CA PHE A 14 2.11 21.56 -7.91
C PHE A 14 1.73 21.13 -6.49
N GLN A 15 1.75 22.04 -5.52
CA GLN A 15 1.42 21.71 -4.13
C GLN A 15 -0.03 21.27 -3.95
N ARG A 16 -0.98 21.89 -4.67
CA ARG A 16 -2.39 21.44 -4.64
C ARG A 16 -2.55 20.05 -5.25
N ALA A 17 -1.90 19.78 -6.38
CA ALA A 17 -1.92 18.45 -6.99
C ALA A 17 -1.29 17.40 -6.07
N ARG A 18 -0.14 17.70 -5.47
CA ARG A 18 0.53 16.85 -4.47
C ARG A 18 -0.39 16.56 -3.29
N HIS A 19 -1.04 17.58 -2.74
CA HIS A 19 -1.95 17.43 -1.60
C HIS A 19 -3.12 16.50 -1.93
N LEU A 20 -3.75 16.67 -3.10
CA LEU A 20 -4.82 15.78 -3.54
C LEU A 20 -4.35 14.34 -3.71
N ASN A 21 -3.18 14.13 -4.32
CA ASN A 21 -2.64 12.78 -4.50
C ASN A 21 -2.31 12.10 -3.15
N ILE A 22 -1.79 12.85 -2.17
CA ILE A 22 -1.57 12.32 -0.81
C ILE A 22 -2.90 11.90 -0.18
N ALA A 23 -3.94 12.74 -0.27
CA ALA A 23 -5.26 12.43 0.27
C ALA A 23 -5.89 11.19 -0.42
N GLN A 24 -5.78 11.10 -1.74
CA GLN A 24 -6.25 9.93 -2.50
C GLN A 24 -5.51 8.66 -2.09
N TYR A 25 -4.18 8.72 -1.98
CA TYR A 25 -3.38 7.58 -1.55
C TYR A 25 -3.76 7.12 -0.13
N GLN A 26 -3.89 8.05 0.82
CA GLN A 26 -4.33 7.75 2.17
C GLN A 26 -5.73 7.15 2.21
N HIS A 27 -6.68 7.67 1.42
CA HIS A 27 -8.02 7.09 1.32
C HIS A 27 -7.99 5.64 0.82
N ILE A 28 -7.29 5.38 -0.28
CA ILE A 28 -7.14 4.03 -0.83
C ILE A 28 -6.52 3.09 0.22
N VAL A 29 -5.47 3.53 0.92
CA VAL A 29 -4.81 2.71 1.94
C VAL A 29 -5.76 2.41 3.12
N TYR A 30 -6.38 3.42 3.72
CA TYR A 30 -7.15 3.26 4.96
C TYR A 30 -8.58 2.77 4.77
N TYR A 31 -9.26 3.17 3.70
CA TYR A 31 -10.69 2.87 3.49
C TYR A 31 -10.95 1.76 2.47
N GLU A 32 -9.97 1.39 1.65
CA GLU A 32 -10.12 0.31 0.67
C GLU A 32 -9.18 -0.87 0.98
N TRP A 33 -7.88 -0.64 1.12
CA TRP A 33 -6.91 -1.71 1.21
C TRP A 33 -6.79 -2.33 2.61
N LEU A 34 -6.52 -1.51 3.65
CA LEU A 34 -6.39 -1.99 5.03
C LEU A 34 -7.65 -2.69 5.56
N PRO A 35 -8.89 -2.24 5.28
CA PRO A 35 -10.08 -2.94 5.76
C PRO A 35 -10.25 -4.34 5.14
N ASN A 36 -9.77 -4.56 3.92
CA ASN A 36 -9.75 -5.87 3.29
C ASN A 36 -8.65 -6.78 3.87
N PHE A 37 -7.57 -6.20 4.41
CA PHE A 37 -6.45 -6.95 4.97
C PHE A 37 -6.59 -7.23 6.48
N LEU A 38 -6.92 -6.21 7.28
CA LEU A 38 -7.03 -6.26 8.74
C LEU A 38 -8.48 -6.48 9.23
N GLY A 39 -9.47 -6.28 8.37
CA GLY A 39 -10.88 -6.34 8.71
C GLY A 39 -11.47 -4.99 9.15
N ARG A 40 -12.67 -4.68 8.66
CA ARG A 40 -13.34 -3.40 8.93
C ARG A 40 -13.63 -3.14 10.41
N SER A 41 -14.04 -4.17 11.16
CA SER A 41 -14.33 -4.03 12.59
C SER A 41 -13.09 -3.64 13.38
N PHE A 42 -11.95 -4.29 13.12
CA PHE A 42 -10.66 -3.96 13.73
C PHE A 42 -10.26 -2.50 13.46
N MET A 43 -10.41 -2.05 12.22
CA MET A 43 -10.10 -0.67 11.84
C MET A 43 -10.97 0.37 12.58
N LEU A 44 -12.26 0.07 12.79
CA LEU A 44 -13.18 0.96 13.52
C LEU A 44 -12.91 0.94 15.03
N GLU A 45 -12.73 -0.23 15.62
CA GLU A 45 -12.46 -0.43 17.06
C GLU A 45 -11.16 0.26 17.50
N ASN A 46 -10.15 0.26 16.63
CA ASN A 46 -8.85 0.90 16.88
C ASN A 46 -8.77 2.34 16.34
N GLN A 47 -9.89 2.95 15.94
CA GLN A 47 -9.96 4.35 15.49
C GLN A 47 -9.01 4.67 14.32
N LEU A 48 -8.74 3.69 13.46
CA LEU A 48 -7.93 3.86 12.24
C LEU A 48 -8.76 4.42 11.08
N VAL A 49 -10.07 4.25 11.13
CA VAL A 49 -11.05 4.85 10.22
C VAL A 49 -12.32 5.22 10.98
N TYR A 50 -13.09 6.13 10.39
CA TYR A 50 -14.31 6.65 10.99
C TYR A 50 -15.52 6.39 10.09
N GLN A 51 -16.72 6.57 10.63
CA GLN A 51 -17.93 6.45 9.84
C GLN A 51 -18.01 7.61 8.83
N PRO A 52 -18.45 7.38 7.57
CA PRO A 52 -18.40 8.39 6.48
C PRO A 52 -19.18 9.68 6.73
N ARG A 53 -20.00 9.75 7.78
CA ARG A 53 -20.92 10.86 8.05
C ARG A 53 -20.29 11.98 8.87
N SER A 54 -19.09 11.80 9.43
CA SER A 54 -18.44 12.82 10.25
C SER A 54 -17.10 13.24 9.67
N LEU A 55 -16.94 14.56 9.43
CA LEU A 55 -15.62 15.16 9.36
C LEU A 55 -14.90 14.82 10.67
N THR A 56 -13.77 14.13 10.56
CA THR A 56 -13.01 13.71 11.73
C THR A 56 -11.63 14.33 11.66
N ASN A 57 -11.23 14.99 12.74
CA ASN A 57 -9.86 15.41 12.97
C ASN A 57 -9.27 14.48 14.03
N ASP A 58 -8.51 13.50 13.57
CA ASP A 58 -7.83 12.49 14.38
C ASP A 58 -6.35 12.84 14.64
N TYR A 59 -5.93 14.05 14.26
CA TYR A 59 -4.59 14.52 14.53
C TYR A 59 -4.33 14.64 16.04
N HIS A 60 -3.23 14.04 16.47
CA HIS A 60 -2.75 14.14 17.84
C HIS A 60 -1.25 14.47 17.86
N ALA A 61 -0.90 15.63 18.44
CA ALA A 61 0.45 16.20 18.36
C ALA A 61 1.55 15.36 19.03
N PHE A 62 1.17 14.46 19.95
CA PHE A 62 2.11 13.58 20.66
C PHE A 62 2.25 12.19 20.03
N THR A 63 1.55 11.92 18.92
CA THR A 63 1.70 10.64 18.20
C THR A 63 3.05 10.60 17.50
N ASN A 64 3.83 9.54 17.73
CA ASN A 64 5.08 9.32 17.01
C ASN A 64 4.79 8.74 15.61
N PRO A 65 5.04 9.47 14.52
CA PRO A 65 4.75 9.00 13.16
C PRO A 65 5.86 8.10 12.59
N SER A 66 6.90 7.79 13.37
CA SER A 66 8.05 7.00 12.89
C SER A 66 7.66 5.55 12.66
N VAL A 67 8.17 4.97 11.56
CA VAL A 67 7.96 3.55 11.27
C VAL A 67 8.81 2.70 12.22
N ILE A 68 8.17 1.76 12.93
CA ILE A 68 8.87 0.81 13.80
C ILE A 68 9.69 -0.19 12.98
N ASN A 69 10.87 -0.58 13.49
CA ASN A 69 11.80 -1.46 12.76
C ASN A 69 11.14 -2.78 12.33
N SER A 70 10.42 -3.43 13.25
CA SER A 70 9.75 -4.72 13.00
C SER A 70 8.72 -4.66 11.87
N HIS A 71 8.10 -3.49 11.63
CA HIS A 71 7.19 -3.30 10.51
C HIS A 71 7.93 -3.40 9.17
N THR A 72 9.04 -2.67 9.02
CA THR A 72 9.82 -2.63 7.77
C THR A 72 10.62 -3.90 7.51
N THR A 73 11.17 -4.52 8.56
CA THR A 73 12.10 -5.65 8.42
C THR A 73 11.42 -7.01 8.39
N ALA A 74 10.23 -7.14 8.98
CA ALA A 74 9.50 -8.41 9.04
C ALA A 74 8.06 -8.27 8.55
N ALA A 75 7.19 -7.55 9.28
CA ALA A 75 5.74 -7.65 9.08
C ALA A 75 5.30 -7.25 7.65
N PHE A 76 5.77 -6.12 7.13
CA PHE A 76 5.39 -5.64 5.80
C PHE A 76 6.00 -6.47 4.66
N ARG A 77 6.98 -7.33 4.94
CA ARG A 77 7.54 -8.25 3.95
C ARG A 77 6.65 -9.45 3.67
N PHE A 78 5.56 -9.65 4.44
CA PHE A 78 4.52 -10.65 4.14
C PHE A 78 4.09 -10.61 2.67
N PHE A 79 4.02 -9.41 2.07
CA PHE A 79 3.60 -9.24 0.68
C PHE A 79 4.54 -9.88 -0.35
N HIS A 80 5.79 -10.19 0.00
CA HIS A 80 6.66 -10.96 -0.89
C HIS A 80 6.13 -12.38 -1.13
N SER A 81 5.45 -12.97 -0.15
CA SER A 81 4.81 -14.29 -0.28
C SER A 81 3.49 -14.23 -1.06
N SER A 82 2.89 -13.04 -1.22
CA SER A 82 1.65 -12.86 -1.99
C SER A 82 1.88 -12.63 -3.49
N ILE A 83 3.14 -12.58 -3.94
CA ILE A 83 3.48 -12.35 -5.35
C ILE A 83 3.19 -13.62 -6.16
N GLN A 84 2.35 -13.50 -7.19
CA GLN A 84 1.92 -14.63 -8.03
C GLN A 84 3.00 -15.15 -9.00
N GLY A 85 4.12 -14.43 -9.17
CA GLY A 85 5.22 -14.86 -10.03
C GLY A 85 4.99 -14.72 -11.53
N THR A 86 3.77 -14.41 -11.98
CA THR A 86 3.47 -14.09 -13.39
C THR A 86 2.58 -12.86 -13.50
N LEU A 87 2.84 -12.02 -14.49
CA LEU A 87 2.01 -10.87 -14.84
C LEU A 87 1.24 -11.19 -16.13
N LYS A 88 -0.09 -11.21 -16.07
CA LYS A 88 -0.96 -11.43 -17.23
C LYS A 88 -1.26 -10.10 -17.93
N LEU A 89 -1.14 -10.07 -19.25
CA LEU A 89 -1.47 -8.92 -20.08
C LEU A 89 -2.82 -9.16 -20.74
N TYR A 90 -3.73 -8.20 -20.58
CA TYR A 90 -5.10 -8.29 -21.06
C TYR A 90 -5.36 -7.23 -22.13
N GLU A 91 -6.11 -7.59 -23.16
CA GLU A 91 -6.72 -6.65 -24.10
C GLU A 91 -7.91 -5.93 -23.43
N GLU A 92 -8.39 -4.83 -24.02
CA GLU A 92 -9.62 -4.15 -23.61
C GLU A 92 -10.84 -5.11 -23.55
N SER A 93 -10.88 -6.10 -24.45
CA SER A 93 -11.86 -7.19 -24.49
C SER A 93 -11.79 -8.14 -23.28
N ARG A 94 -10.82 -7.93 -22.36
CA ARG A 94 -10.50 -8.79 -21.19
C ARG A 94 -9.97 -10.17 -21.56
N ILE A 95 -9.59 -10.38 -22.81
CA ILE A 95 -8.92 -11.60 -23.26
C ILE A 95 -7.43 -11.51 -22.90
N SER A 96 -6.89 -12.59 -22.31
CA SER A 96 -5.47 -12.68 -21.96
C SER A 96 -4.65 -12.85 -23.24
N MET A 97 -3.83 -11.86 -23.58
CA MET A 97 -2.97 -11.91 -24.77
C MET A 97 -1.68 -12.68 -24.52
N SER A 98 -1.06 -12.44 -23.37
CA SER A 98 0.23 -13.05 -23.02
C SER A 98 0.48 -12.96 -21.51
N LYS A 99 1.55 -13.61 -21.06
CA LYS A 99 2.01 -13.53 -19.68
C LYS A 99 3.52 -13.32 -19.65
N ILE A 100 3.98 -12.52 -18.69
CA ILE A 100 5.39 -12.33 -18.38
C ILE A 100 5.67 -13.09 -17.09
N ASP A 101 6.63 -14.02 -17.11
CA ASP A 101 7.13 -14.64 -15.88
C ASP A 101 8.08 -13.65 -15.18
N ILE A 102 7.74 -13.28 -13.95
CA ILE A 102 8.54 -12.34 -13.14
C ILE A 102 9.41 -13.07 -12.13
N ASN A 103 9.28 -14.39 -11.98
CA ASN A 103 10.17 -15.17 -11.13
C ASN A 103 11.60 -15.21 -11.69
N ASP A 104 11.76 -15.12 -13.01
CA ASP A 104 13.06 -15.09 -13.68
C ASP A 104 13.82 -13.77 -13.45
N HIS A 105 13.15 -12.72 -12.97
CA HIS A 105 13.70 -11.37 -12.85
C HIS A 105 13.62 -10.76 -11.43
N THR A 106 13.09 -11.51 -10.45
CA THR A 106 12.94 -11.02 -9.07
C THR A 106 13.81 -11.79 -8.08
N ILE A 107 14.26 -11.11 -7.02
CA ILE A 107 15.10 -11.65 -5.92
C ILE A 107 14.38 -12.78 -5.14
N LEU A 108 13.13 -13.13 -5.48
CA LEU A 108 12.31 -14.16 -4.85
C LEU A 108 12.95 -15.56 -4.90
N ARG A 109 13.76 -15.87 -5.91
CA ARG A 109 14.52 -17.14 -5.96
C ARG A 109 15.64 -17.20 -4.91
N PHE A 110 16.17 -16.05 -4.48
CA PHE A 110 17.22 -15.96 -3.47
C PHE A 110 16.62 -16.02 -2.05
N TRP A 111 15.51 -15.32 -1.80
CA TRP A 111 14.84 -15.31 -0.50
C TRP A 111 14.04 -16.58 -0.20
N SER A 112 13.41 -17.24 -1.19
CA SER A 112 12.70 -18.49 -0.93
C SER A 112 13.63 -19.59 -0.40
N LYS A 113 14.86 -19.66 -0.92
CA LYS A 113 15.90 -20.56 -0.40
C LYS A 113 16.37 -20.17 1.01
N LEU A 114 16.47 -18.87 1.29
CA LEU A 114 16.93 -18.36 2.59
C LEU A 114 15.86 -18.48 3.69
N LEU A 115 14.58 -18.28 3.35
CA LEU A 115 13.45 -18.35 4.27
C LEU A 115 13.13 -19.81 4.64
N ILE A 116 13.27 -20.74 3.68
CA ILE A 116 13.24 -22.19 3.95
C ILE A 116 14.44 -22.59 4.83
N ALA A 117 15.65 -22.08 4.56
CA ALA A 117 16.81 -22.35 5.40
C ALA A 117 16.63 -21.81 6.83
N MET A 118 16.11 -20.59 7.01
CA MET A 118 15.86 -20.02 8.34
C MET A 118 14.76 -20.75 9.12
N LEU A 119 13.72 -21.27 8.45
CA LEU A 119 12.68 -22.08 9.11
C LEU A 119 13.20 -23.46 9.52
N ILE A 120 14.16 -24.04 8.78
CA ILE A 120 14.79 -25.32 9.15
C ILE A 120 15.74 -25.15 10.34
N TYR A 121 16.41 -24.00 10.48
CA TYR A 121 17.33 -23.72 11.61
C TYR A 121 16.63 -23.32 12.92
N PHE A 122 15.32 -23.10 12.94
CA PHE A 122 14.56 -22.78 14.15
C PHE A 122 13.76 -23.97 14.72
N VAL A 123 13.84 -25.15 14.10
CA VAL A 123 13.12 -26.38 14.53
C VAL A 123 14.07 -27.56 14.79
N VAL A 124 15.39 -27.31 14.87
CA VAL A 124 16.39 -28.27 15.39
C VAL A 124 17.26 -27.59 16.43
#